data_AF-A0A3D1XXI7-F1
#
_entry.id   AF-A0A3D1XXI7-F1
#
_cell.length_a   1.000
_cell.length_b   1.000
_cell.length_c   1.000
_cell.angle_alpha   90.00
_cell.angle_beta   90.00
_cell.angle_gamma   90.00
#
_symmetry.space_group_name_H-M   'P 1'
#
loop_
_entity.id
_entity.type
_entity.pdbx_description
1 polymer ?
#
loop_
_entity_poly.entity_id
_entity_poly.type
_entity_poly.pdbx_seq_one_letter_code
_entity_poly.pdbx_strand_id
1 'polypeptide(L)'
;MKNGFDTKKYLKAQTAAILKRVKKFKSKLYLEFGGKICYDFHASRVLPGYDPNTKIFLLQQLKDKIEIIFCVSAKDIEQGKI
;
A
#
# COMPACT_ATOMS: atom_id res chain seq x y z
N MET A 1 -9.46 -15.71 19.09
CA MET A 1 -8.71 -14.43 19.22
C MET A 1 -9.68 -13.28 18.98
N LYS A 2 -9.66 -12.23 19.81
CA LYS A 2 -10.46 -11.02 19.58
C LYS A 2 -9.75 -10.17 18.53
N ASN A 3 -10.48 -9.63 17.55
CA ASN A 3 -9.90 -8.74 16.55
C ASN A 3 -9.38 -7.47 17.24
N GLY A 4 -8.11 -7.14 17.01
CA GLY A 4 -7.44 -5.91 17.48
C GLY A 4 -7.27 -4.87 16.38
N PHE A 5 -7.57 -5.22 15.13
CA PHE A 5 -7.48 -4.37 13.96
C PHE A 5 -8.73 -4.49 13.09
N ASP A 6 -9.15 -3.38 12.49
CA ASP A 6 -10.28 -3.32 11.55
C ASP A 6 -9.78 -2.81 10.19
N THR A 7 -9.61 -3.73 9.25
CA THR A 7 -9.18 -3.42 7.88
C THR A 7 -10.13 -2.45 7.17
N LYS A 8 -11.45 -2.54 7.38
CA LYS A 8 -12.40 -1.63 6.69
C LYS A 8 -12.24 -0.20 7.20
N LYS A 9 -12.14 -0.03 8.52
CA LYS A 9 -11.88 1.27 9.15
C LYS A 9 -10.53 1.84 8.69
N TYR A 10 -9.50 1.01 8.65
CA TYR A 10 -8.18 1.40 8.16
C TYR A 10 -8.21 1.87 6.70
N LEU A 11 -8.82 1.09 5.80
CA LEU A 11 -8.91 1.44 4.38
C LEU A 11 -9.59 2.81 4.19
N LYS A 12 -10.71 3.05 4.88
CA LYS A 12 -11.42 4.33 4.82
C LYS A 12 -10.53 5.49 5.30
N ALA A 13 -9.85 5.32 6.43
CA ALA A 13 -8.99 6.34 7.01
C ALA A 13 -7.75 6.62 6.13
N GLN A 14 -7.11 5.56 5.63
CA GLN A 14 -5.89 5.63 4.84
C GLN A 14 -6.15 6.25 3.46
N THR A 15 -7.21 5.82 2.77
CA THR A 15 -7.66 6.42 1.50
C THR A 15 -7.93 7.91 1.66
N ALA A 16 -8.65 8.30 2.72
CA ALA A 16 -8.92 9.71 3.02
C ALA A 16 -7.63 10.51 3.31
N ALA A 17 -6.68 9.92 4.06
CA ALA A 17 -5.40 10.54 4.36
C ALA A 17 -4.55 10.76 3.09
N ILE A 18 -4.48 9.76 2.20
CA ILE A 18 -3.77 9.87 0.92
C ILE A 18 -4.40 10.96 0.06
N LEU A 19 -5.72 10.96 -0.13
CA LEU A 19 -6.40 12.00 -0.91
C LEU A 19 -6.23 13.39 -0.30
N LYS A 20 -6.28 13.51 1.02
CA LYS A 20 -6.00 14.77 1.73
C LYS A 20 -4.55 15.22 1.50
N ARG A 21 -3.59 14.30 1.45
CA ARG A 21 -2.19 14.59 1.17
C ARG A 21 -1.98 15.04 -0.28
N VAL A 22 -2.59 14.34 -1.24
CA VAL A 22 -2.56 14.71 -2.67
C VAL A 22 -3.10 16.12 -2.88
N LYS A 23 -4.24 16.47 -2.26
CA LYS A 23 -4.84 17.82 -2.35
C LYS A 23 -3.92 18.96 -1.87
N LYS A 24 -2.91 18.67 -1.03
CA LYS A 24 -1.92 19.67 -0.60
C LYS A 24 -0.89 19.98 -1.68
N PHE A 25 -0.77 19.14 -2.71
CA PHE A 25 0.12 19.35 -3.85
C PHE A 25 -0.67 19.91 -5.03
N LYS A 26 -0.08 20.85 -5.76
CA LYS A 26 -0.75 21.57 -6.85
C LYS A 26 -0.92 20.75 -8.14
N SER A 27 -0.16 19.68 -8.33
CA SER A 27 -0.17 18.92 -9.60
C SER A 27 -0.15 17.40 -9.40
N LYS A 28 0.94 16.85 -8.87
CA LYS A 28 1.16 15.39 -8.74
C LYS A 28 1.85 15.07 -7.42
N LEU A 29 1.57 13.88 -6.90
CA LEU A 29 2.27 13.29 -5.76
C LEU A 29 2.86 11.96 -6.21
N TYR A 30 4.18 11.83 -6.07
CA TYR A 30 4.86 10.54 -6.14
C TYR A 30 4.89 9.94 -4.73
N LEU A 31 4.25 8.79 -4.56
CA LEU A 31 4.16 8.09 -3.29
C LEU A 31 4.90 6.76 -3.40
N GLU A 32 5.93 6.58 -2.61
CA GLU A 32 6.65 5.31 -2.51
C GLU A 32 5.82 4.31 -1.69
N PHE A 33 5.60 3.11 -2.24
CA PHE A 33 5.01 1.99 -1.53
C PHE A 33 6.11 0.98 -1.18
N GLY A 34 6.60 1.05 0.06
CA GLY A 34 7.61 0.12 0.57
C GLY A 34 7.05 -1.21 1.07
N GLY A 35 7.91 -2.22 1.06
CA GLY A 35 7.65 -3.55 1.60
C GLY A 35 6.70 -4.40 0.73
N LYS A 36 6.14 -5.45 1.34
CA LYS A 36 5.23 -6.37 0.64
C LYS A 36 3.91 -5.67 0.31
N ILE A 37 3.56 -5.60 -0.97
CA ILE A 37 2.26 -5.06 -1.43
C ILE A 37 1.15 -6.09 -1.28
N CYS A 38 1.47 -7.35 -1.55
CA CYS A 38 0.57 -8.49 -1.47
C CYS A 38 1.04 -9.42 -0.35
N TYR A 39 0.12 -10.19 0.23
CA TYR A 39 0.46 -11.29 1.14
C TYR A 39 1.30 -10.85 2.35
N ASP A 40 0.94 -9.73 2.98
CA ASP A 40 1.59 -9.26 4.20
C ASP A 40 1.13 -10.07 5.43
N PHE A 41 1.54 -11.35 5.46
CA PHE A 41 1.23 -12.26 6.56
C PHE A 41 1.95 -11.88 7.85
N HIS A 42 3.01 -11.07 7.79
CA HIS A 42 3.62 -10.53 9.00
C HIS A 42 2.65 -9.58 9.69
N ALA A 43 2.14 -8.57 8.97
CA ALA A 43 1.14 -7.64 9.50
C ALA A 43 -0.12 -8.37 9.98
N SER A 44 -0.61 -9.38 9.23
CA SER A 44 -1.80 -10.15 9.63
C SER A 44 -1.63 -10.91 10.96
N ARG A 45 -0.44 -11.47 11.22
CA ARG A 45 -0.15 -12.14 12.51
C ARG A 45 0.00 -11.14 13.66
N VAL A 46 0.63 -9.99 13.38
CA VAL A 46 0.92 -8.96 14.39
C VAL A 46 -0.32 -8.13 14.73
N LEU A 47 -1.21 -7.93 13.77
CA LEU A 47 -2.44 -7.13 13.88
C LEU A 47 -3.67 -8.03 13.67
N PRO A 48 -4.21 -8.68 14.72
CA PRO A 48 -5.34 -9.59 14.59
C PRO A 48 -6.55 -8.88 13.95
N GLY A 49 -6.93 -9.30 12.74
CA GLY A 49 -7.98 -8.64 11.93
C GLY A 49 -7.46 -7.80 10.76
N TYR A 50 -6.13 -7.70 10.57
CA TYR A 50 -5.52 -7.16 9.36
C TYR A 50 -5.52 -8.20 8.23
N ASP A 51 -6.14 -7.85 7.11
CA ASP A 51 -6.12 -8.65 5.88
C ASP A 51 -4.73 -8.54 5.18
N PRO A 52 -4.04 -9.65 4.86
CA PRO A 52 -2.75 -9.63 4.16
C PRO A 52 -2.73 -8.86 2.83
N ASN A 53 -3.88 -8.66 2.20
CA ASN A 53 -4.05 -7.94 0.93
C ASN A 53 -4.58 -6.50 1.12
N THR A 54 -4.58 -5.97 2.34
CA THR A 54 -5.07 -4.63 2.66
C THR A 54 -4.46 -3.55 1.75
N LYS A 55 -3.16 -3.62 1.41
CA LYS A 55 -2.53 -2.63 0.51
C LYS A 55 -3.04 -2.72 -0.93
N ILE A 56 -3.35 -3.93 -1.43
CA ILE A 56 -3.98 -4.09 -2.75
C ILE A 56 -5.37 -3.45 -2.74
N PHE A 57 -6.18 -3.71 -1.69
CA PHE A 57 -7.50 -3.09 -1.57
C PHE A 57 -7.43 -1.57 -1.52
N LEU A 58 -6.41 -1.01 -0.86
CA LEU A 58 -6.14 0.43 -0.85
C LEU A 58 -5.88 0.97 -2.26
N LEU A 59 -5.02 0.31 -3.04
CA LEU A 59 -4.72 0.70 -4.42
C LEU A 59 -5.95 0.56 -5.32
N GLN A 60 -6.77 -0.49 -5.14
CA GLN A 60 -8.02 -0.69 -5.87
C GLN A 60 -9.03 0.45 -5.62
N GLN A 61 -9.13 0.96 -4.39
CA GLN A 61 -9.98 2.12 -4.08
C GLN A 61 -9.52 3.41 -4.75
N LEU A 62 -8.24 3.48 -5.12
CA LEU A 62 -7.61 4.64 -5.74
C LEU A 62 -7.37 4.44 -7.24
N LYS A 63 -7.76 3.30 -7.82
CA LYS A 63 -7.39 2.87 -9.17
C LYS A 63 -7.60 3.92 -10.26
N ASP A 64 -8.68 4.70 -10.17
CA ASP A 64 -9.04 5.70 -11.18
C ASP A 64 -8.27 7.03 -11.01
N LYS A 65 -7.41 7.13 -9.99
CA LYS A 65 -6.69 8.36 -9.60
C LYS A 65 -5.18 8.17 -9.48
N ILE A 66 -4.67 6.97 -9.74
CA ILE A 66 -3.26 6.64 -9.56
C ILE A 66 -2.68 5.99 -10.82
N GLU A 67 -1.36 6.10 -10.92
CA GLU A 67 -0.53 5.39 -11.88
C GLU A 67 0.55 4.64 -11.10
N ILE A 68 0.89 3.42 -11.54
CA ILE A 68 1.90 2.58 -10.88
C ILE A 68 3.19 2.65 -11.67
N ILE A 69 4.27 3.05 -11.00
CA ILE A 69 5.63 3.07 -11.55
C ILE A 69 6.45 1.99 -10.84
N PHE A 70 7.01 1.06 -11.61
CA PHE A 70 7.91 0.03 -11.09
C PHE A 70 9.36 0.50 -11.19
N CYS A 71 10.04 0.60 -10.05
CA CYS A 71 11.47 0.90 -10.00
C CYS A 71 12.26 -0.41 -9.95
N VAL A 72 13.12 -0.66 -10.94
CA VAL A 72 13.99 -1.85 -11.00
C VAL A 72 15.45 -1.40 -11.06
N SER A 73 16.29 -1.98 -10.21
CA SER A 73 17.73 -1.67 -10.16
C SER A 73 18.46 -2.35 -11.32
N ALA A 74 19.15 -1.57 -12.16
CA ALA A 74 19.97 -2.09 -13.25
C ALA A 74 21.09 -3.02 -12.74
N LYS A 75 21.68 -2.69 -11.58
CA LYS A 75 22.69 -3.53 -10.92
C LYS A 75 22.11 -4.86 -10.46
N ASP A 76 20.88 -4.86 -9.96
CA ASP A 76 20.23 -6.10 -9.48
C ASP A 76 19.88 -7.02 -10.66
N ILE A 77 19.55 -6.44 -11.82
CA ILE A 77 19.37 -7.17 -13.09
C ILE A 77 20.69 -7.81 -13.52
N GLU A 78 21.77 -7.04 -13.55
CA GLU A 78 23.10 -7.52 -13.94
C GLU A 78 23.59 -8.67 -13.04
N GLN A 79 23.32 -8.58 -11.73
CA GLN A 79 23.70 -9.60 -10.75
C GLN A 79 22.80 -10.84 -10.74
N GLY A 80 21.72 -10.86 -11.54
CA GLY A 80 20.75 -11.96 -11.56
C GLY A 80 20.07 -12.17 -10.22
N LYS A 81 19.78 -11.09 -9.49
CA LYS A 81 19.14 -11.15 -8.17
C LYS A 81 17.73 -11.74 -8.27
N ILE A 82 17.45 -12.76 -7.47
CA ILE A 82 16.17 -13.50 -7.39
C ILE A 82 15.37 -13.05 -6.17
#